data_AF-A0AAE4U8N1-F1
#
_entry.id   AF-A0AAE4U8N1-F1
#
_cell.length_a   1.000
_cell.length_b   1.000
_cell.length_c   1.000
_cell.angle_alpha   90.00
_cell.angle_beta   90.00
_cell.angle_gamma   90.00
#
_symmetry.space_group_name_H-M   'P 1'
#
loop_
_entity.id
_entity.type
_entity.pdbx_description
1 polymer ?
#
loop_
_entity_poly.entity_id
_entity_poly.type
_entity_poly.pdbx_seq_one_letter_code
_entity_poly.pdbx_strand_id
1 'polypeptide(L)'
;MLVTVAVVVAAFVAAGWLGPRALRRAAPALSRAPRVATGLLMACAALWAGALLAIGPMFAWVLRGPQILPSGAAEVCQRCLASASPWSTGTVETALPTVLFLLAPVVIVLTASWVGARYVYRSTMSTRATAAAFAAVTTPGEIAGHRVRVLDDATPVVFALPRRRGGIIISRGAVQLLDGVELRAVLEHESAHLRQRHHLIALVVGALGAPLRWSPLLDSIVEAVPHYLEIAADNAARHAVSTPALATALLKLGGHRTHVPGALHAGGPDRIGQLVAVADGSRRGAVPTAAIVAFMVFSALVTASIYASYLMAANACIR
;
A
#
# COMPACT_ATOMS: atom_id res chain seq x y z
N MET A 1 32.46 -10.26 -5.34
CA MET A 1 31.68 -9.18 -4.71
C MET A 1 30.98 -8.28 -5.73
N LEU A 2 31.69 -7.65 -6.67
CA LEU A 2 31.08 -6.73 -7.65
C LEU A 2 30.00 -7.40 -8.53
N VAL A 3 30.24 -8.65 -8.96
CA VAL A 3 29.23 -9.45 -9.68
C VAL A 3 27.98 -9.69 -8.82
N THR A 4 28.14 -10.09 -7.55
CA THR A 4 27.01 -10.31 -6.63
C THR A 4 26.20 -9.04 -6.43
N VAL A 5 26.87 -7.90 -6.17
CA VAL A 5 26.22 -6.59 -6.05
C VAL A 5 25.46 -6.24 -7.33
N ALA A 6 26.10 -6.39 -8.49
CA ALA A 6 25.49 -6.12 -9.78
C ALA A 6 24.25 -7.00 -10.03
N VAL A 7 24.31 -8.29 -9.71
CA VAL A 7 23.18 -9.22 -9.85
C VAL A 7 22.02 -8.84 -8.92
N VAL A 8 22.31 -8.52 -7.67
CA VAL A 8 21.30 -8.08 -6.69
C VAL A 8 20.63 -6.79 -7.16
N VAL A 9 21.42 -5.77 -7.53
CA VAL A 9 20.90 -4.50 -8.06
C VAL A 9 20.06 -4.73 -9.32
N ALA A 10 20.56 -5.52 -10.27
CA ALA A 10 19.84 -5.85 -11.51
C ALA A 10 18.50 -6.55 -11.23
N ALA A 11 18.46 -7.48 -10.26
CA ALA A 11 17.24 -8.15 -9.85
C ALA A 11 16.20 -7.16 -9.28
N PHE A 12 16.61 -6.22 -8.42
CA PHE A 12 15.71 -5.21 -7.85
C PHE A 12 15.20 -4.21 -8.89
N VAL A 13 16.07 -3.76 -9.81
CA VAL A 13 15.69 -2.90 -10.93
C VAL A 13 14.70 -3.65 -11.83
N ALA A 14 15.01 -4.88 -12.23
CA ALA A 14 14.14 -5.71 -13.04
C ALA A 14 12.77 -5.92 -12.37
N ALA A 15 12.74 -6.20 -11.06
CA ALA A 15 11.49 -6.32 -10.31
C ALA A 15 10.69 -5.01 -10.26
N GLY A 16 11.36 -3.86 -10.16
CA GLY A 16 10.72 -2.55 -10.24
C GLY A 16 10.00 -2.31 -11.57
N TRP A 17 10.61 -2.72 -12.69
CA TRP A 17 10.06 -2.51 -14.04
C TRP A 17 9.12 -3.60 -14.54
N LEU A 18 9.37 -4.87 -14.16
CA LEU A 18 8.53 -6.01 -14.52
C LEU A 18 7.36 -6.21 -13.55
N GLY A 19 7.46 -5.63 -12.34
CA GLY A 19 6.46 -5.64 -11.29
C GLY A 19 5.04 -5.38 -11.77
N PRO A 20 4.75 -4.27 -12.49
CA PRO A 20 3.42 -3.99 -13.03
C PRO A 20 2.83 -5.13 -13.86
N ARG A 21 3.65 -5.77 -14.70
CA ARG A 21 3.23 -6.91 -15.53
C ARG A 21 2.95 -8.14 -14.67
N ALA A 22 3.79 -8.41 -13.68
CA ALA A 22 3.60 -9.52 -12.75
C ALA A 22 2.31 -9.35 -11.93
N LEU A 23 2.05 -8.14 -11.41
CA LEU A 23 0.85 -7.79 -10.66
C LEU A 23 -0.43 -7.98 -11.49
N ARG A 24 -0.46 -7.47 -12.73
CA ARG A 24 -1.61 -7.68 -13.63
C ARG A 24 -1.87 -9.15 -13.91
N ARG A 25 -0.82 -9.95 -14.11
CA ARG A 25 -0.96 -11.40 -14.33
C ARG A 25 -1.37 -12.15 -13.05
N ALA A 26 -1.01 -11.64 -11.88
CA ALA A 26 -1.39 -12.21 -10.59
C ALA A 26 -2.83 -11.84 -10.16
N ALA A 27 -3.42 -10.79 -10.74
CA ALA A 27 -4.72 -10.26 -10.36
C ALA A 27 -5.85 -11.32 -10.24
N PRO A 28 -5.99 -12.32 -11.15
CA PRO A 28 -7.04 -13.34 -11.03
C PRO A 28 -6.89 -14.27 -9.81
N ALA A 29 -5.67 -14.46 -9.31
CA ALA A 29 -5.42 -15.24 -8.09
C ALA A 29 -5.61 -14.37 -6.84
N LEU A 30 -5.12 -13.13 -6.89
CA LEU A 30 -5.21 -12.15 -5.80
C LEU A 30 -6.67 -11.75 -5.49
N SER A 31 -7.53 -11.65 -6.51
CA SER A 31 -8.95 -11.29 -6.34
C SER A 31 -9.77 -12.31 -5.53
N ARG A 32 -9.29 -13.56 -5.39
CA ARG A 32 -9.96 -14.60 -4.59
C ARG A 32 -9.87 -14.35 -3.09
N ALA A 33 -8.75 -13.77 -2.66
CA ALA A 33 -8.47 -13.47 -1.27
C ALA A 33 -8.03 -12.02 -1.13
N PRO A 34 -8.94 -11.04 -1.37
CA PRO A 34 -8.60 -9.62 -1.48
C PRO A 34 -7.89 -9.05 -0.23
N ARG A 35 -8.25 -9.55 0.96
CA ARG A 35 -7.59 -9.15 2.22
C ARG A 35 -6.15 -9.65 2.27
N VAL A 36 -5.92 -10.90 1.87
CA VAL A 36 -4.57 -11.49 1.79
C VAL A 36 -3.76 -10.79 0.71
N ALA A 37 -4.36 -10.52 -0.45
CA ALA A 37 -3.75 -9.76 -1.53
C ALA A 37 -3.30 -8.37 -1.06
N THR A 38 -4.16 -7.64 -0.34
CA THR A 38 -3.81 -6.34 0.24
C THR A 38 -2.57 -6.46 1.14
N GLY A 39 -2.56 -7.42 2.08
CA GLY A 39 -1.41 -7.66 2.95
C GLY A 39 -0.14 -8.02 2.18
N LEU A 40 -0.26 -8.89 1.18
CA LEU A 40 0.85 -9.32 0.32
C LEU A 40 1.45 -8.14 -0.46
N LEU A 41 0.62 -7.29 -1.06
CA LEU A 41 1.09 -6.14 -1.83
C LEU A 41 1.76 -5.10 -0.93
N MET A 42 1.21 -4.85 0.25
CA MET A 42 1.82 -3.96 1.24
C MET A 42 3.17 -4.50 1.73
N ALA A 43 3.26 -5.80 2.00
CA ALA A 43 4.52 -6.45 2.36
C ALA A 43 5.53 -6.43 1.20
N CYS A 44 5.09 -6.63 -0.04
CA CYS A 44 5.92 -6.52 -1.22
C CYS A 44 6.52 -5.12 -1.36
N ALA A 45 5.70 -4.07 -1.22
CA ALA A 45 6.16 -2.69 -1.25
C ALA A 45 7.20 -2.40 -0.16
N ALA A 46 6.94 -2.84 1.08
CA ALA A 46 7.85 -2.64 2.22
C ALA A 46 9.18 -3.37 2.03
N LEU A 47 9.15 -4.64 1.61
CA LEU A 47 10.35 -5.45 1.39
C LEU A 47 11.19 -4.95 0.22
N TRP A 48 10.54 -4.53 -0.87
CA TRP A 48 11.25 -3.95 -2.02
C TRP A 48 11.92 -2.62 -1.64
N ALA A 49 11.22 -1.74 -0.91
CA ALA A 49 11.78 -0.48 -0.43
C ALA A 49 12.94 -0.70 0.57
N GLY A 50 12.78 -1.63 1.52
CA GLY A 50 13.83 -1.99 2.46
C GLY A 50 15.08 -2.54 1.79
N ALA A 51 14.90 -3.38 0.76
CA ALA A 51 16.00 -3.92 -0.01
C ALA A 51 16.70 -2.86 -0.88
N LEU A 52 15.95 -1.93 -1.47
CA LEU A 52 16.50 -0.79 -2.20
C LEU A 52 17.37 0.08 -1.29
N LEU A 53 16.94 0.31 -0.04
CA LEU A 53 17.73 1.04 0.96
C LEU A 53 19.00 0.28 1.36
N ALA A 54 18.95 -1.05 1.40
CA ALA A 54 20.09 -1.91 1.73
C ALA A 54 21.19 -1.90 0.65
N ILE A 55 20.89 -1.44 -0.57
CA ILE A 55 21.89 -1.29 -1.64
C ILE A 55 22.99 -0.28 -1.26
N GLY A 56 22.68 0.79 -0.53
CA GLY A 56 23.66 1.78 -0.07
C GLY A 56 24.75 1.16 0.83
N PRO A 57 24.38 0.55 1.96
CA PRO A 57 25.32 -0.18 2.82
C PRO A 57 26.04 -1.32 2.08
N MET A 58 25.39 -1.97 1.13
CA MET A 58 26.05 -2.99 0.30
C MET A 58 27.14 -2.37 -0.60
N PHE A 59 26.91 -1.18 -1.19
CA PHE A 59 27.93 -0.46 -1.95
C PHE A 59 29.09 0.01 -1.07
N ALA A 60 28.84 0.39 0.18
CA ALA A 60 29.90 0.78 1.12
C ALA A 60 30.90 -0.35 1.44
N TRP A 61 30.52 -1.62 1.23
CA TRP A 61 31.46 -2.75 1.32
C TRP A 61 32.37 -2.89 0.09
N VAL A 62 31.90 -2.47 -1.09
CA VAL A 62 32.61 -2.67 -2.37
C VAL A 62 33.39 -1.45 -2.79
N LEU A 63 32.85 -0.26 -2.53
CA LEU A 63 33.33 1.00 -3.07
C LEU A 63 34.06 1.79 -1.98
N ARG A 64 35.35 2.03 -2.20
CA ARG A 64 36.18 2.87 -1.35
C ARG A 64 36.33 4.24 -1.98
N GLY A 65 35.93 5.26 -1.25
CA GLY A 65 36.00 6.65 -1.66
C GLY A 65 37.03 7.49 -0.91
N PRO A 66 37.20 8.76 -1.29
CA PRO A 66 37.95 9.73 -0.50
C PRO A 66 37.36 9.88 0.90
N GLN A 67 38.24 10.02 1.90
CA GLN A 67 37.85 10.25 3.29
C GLN A 67 37.59 11.74 3.50
N ILE A 68 36.35 12.09 3.80
CA ILE A 68 35.95 13.45 4.19
C ILE A 68 35.85 13.62 5.71
N LEU A 69 35.92 12.51 6.44
CA LEU A 69 35.92 12.48 7.90
C LEU A 69 37.33 12.77 8.44
N PRO A 70 37.47 13.29 9.66
CA PRO A 70 38.75 13.35 10.36
C PRO A 70 39.45 11.98 10.35
N SER A 71 40.77 11.95 10.20
CA SER A 71 41.56 10.73 9.98
C SER A 71 41.24 9.59 10.96
N GLY A 72 41.16 9.89 12.26
CA GLY A 72 40.80 8.88 13.27
C GLY A 72 39.39 8.31 13.10
N ALA A 73 38.40 9.13 12.76
CA ALA A 73 37.02 8.67 12.52
C ALA A 73 36.91 7.87 11.22
N ALA A 74 37.65 8.27 10.19
CA ALA A 74 37.74 7.52 8.93
C ALA A 74 38.34 6.13 9.15
N GLU A 75 39.42 6.00 9.92
CA GLU A 75 40.03 4.71 10.21
C GLU A 75 39.09 3.76 10.96
N VAL A 76 38.41 4.25 12.01
CA VAL A 76 37.43 3.46 12.76
C VAL A 76 36.30 3.02 11.83
N CYS A 77 35.75 3.94 11.02
CA CYS A 77 34.71 3.63 10.04
C CYS A 77 35.14 2.53 9.06
N GLN A 78 36.36 2.60 8.51
CA GLN A 78 36.89 1.59 7.60
C GLN A 78 37.08 0.22 8.28
N ARG A 79 37.57 0.20 9.53
CA ARG A 79 37.70 -1.04 10.31
C ARG A 79 36.33 -1.68 10.58
N CYS A 80 35.35 -0.87 10.98
CA CYS A 80 33.99 -1.36 11.21
C CYS A 80 33.34 -1.87 9.92
N LEU A 81 33.51 -1.17 8.79
CA LEU A 81 33.02 -1.61 7.48
C LEU A 81 33.65 -2.94 7.06
N ALA A 82 34.97 -3.09 7.22
CA ALA A 82 35.68 -4.33 6.93
C ALA A 82 35.21 -5.49 7.84
N SER A 83 34.90 -5.21 9.10
CA SER A 83 34.34 -6.21 10.03
C SER A 83 32.89 -6.58 9.71
N ALA A 84 32.12 -5.65 9.13
CA ALA A 84 30.73 -5.86 8.74
C ALA A 84 30.62 -6.68 7.46
N SER A 85 31.58 -6.58 6.55
CA SER A 85 31.51 -7.30 5.28
C SER A 85 31.67 -8.81 5.50
N PRO A 86 30.69 -9.63 5.10
CA PRO A 86 30.78 -11.09 5.23
C PRO A 86 31.76 -11.73 4.23
N TRP A 87 32.41 -10.93 3.38
CA TRP A 87 33.34 -11.37 2.35
C TRP A 87 34.69 -10.68 2.51
N SER A 88 35.78 -11.42 2.29
CA SER A 88 37.15 -10.96 2.51
C SER A 88 37.86 -10.43 1.24
N THR A 89 37.12 -9.98 0.24
CA THR A 89 37.69 -9.59 -1.07
C THR A 89 37.88 -8.07 -1.22
N GLY A 90 38.86 -7.66 -2.02
CA GLY A 90 39.29 -6.26 -2.19
C GLY A 90 38.20 -5.26 -2.63
N THR A 91 38.44 -3.99 -2.33
CA THR A 91 37.59 -2.84 -2.66
C THR A 91 37.95 -2.23 -4.01
N VAL A 92 36.98 -1.60 -4.67
CA VAL A 92 37.19 -0.78 -5.87
C VAL A 92 37.21 0.70 -5.48
N GLU A 93 38.19 1.44 -5.97
CA GLU A 93 38.29 2.89 -5.72
C GLU A 93 37.27 3.68 -6.52
N THR A 94 36.70 4.71 -5.91
CA THR A 94 35.72 5.60 -6.54
C THR A 94 35.96 7.05 -6.13
N ALA A 95 35.49 7.99 -6.94
CA ALA A 95 35.55 9.42 -6.62
C ALA A 95 34.55 9.86 -5.52
N LEU A 96 33.57 9.00 -5.18
CA LEU A 96 32.50 9.33 -4.24
C LEU A 96 32.88 8.91 -2.81
N PRO A 97 32.76 9.78 -1.79
CA PRO A 97 33.06 9.41 -0.40
C PRO A 97 32.23 8.23 0.08
N THR A 98 32.84 7.23 0.72
CA THR A 98 32.14 6.01 1.19
C THR A 98 30.97 6.33 2.13
N VAL A 99 31.10 7.37 2.95
CA VAL A 99 30.04 7.80 3.89
C VAL A 99 28.74 8.20 3.17
N LEU A 100 28.80 8.65 1.91
CA LEU A 100 27.62 8.99 1.14
C LEU A 100 26.71 7.78 0.90
N PHE A 101 27.27 6.59 0.67
CA PHE A 101 26.51 5.36 0.49
C PHE A 101 25.78 4.92 1.77
N LEU A 102 26.31 5.29 2.94
CA LEU A 102 25.68 5.03 4.24
C LEU A 102 24.63 6.10 4.60
N LEU A 103 24.88 7.36 4.28
CA LEU A 103 23.97 8.47 4.59
C LEU A 103 22.79 8.57 3.62
N ALA A 104 22.98 8.24 2.34
CA ALA A 104 21.92 8.29 1.33
C ALA A 104 20.62 7.55 1.75
N PRO A 105 20.64 6.28 2.19
CA PRO A 105 19.40 5.60 2.62
C PRO A 105 18.77 6.27 3.85
N VAL A 106 19.56 6.82 4.78
CA VAL A 106 19.04 7.55 5.94
C VAL A 106 18.30 8.81 5.49
N VAL A 107 18.90 9.60 4.61
CA VAL A 107 18.26 10.80 4.04
C VAL A 107 17.00 10.44 3.26
N ILE A 108 17.01 9.38 2.45
CA ILE A 108 15.83 8.88 1.73
C ILE A 108 14.71 8.48 2.70
N VAL A 109 15.02 7.77 3.79
CA VAL A 109 14.01 7.39 4.80
C VAL A 109 13.45 8.60 5.51
N LEU A 110 14.30 9.56 5.93
CA LEU A 110 13.85 10.77 6.62
C LEU A 110 12.96 11.63 5.72
N THR A 111 13.37 11.83 4.46
CA THR A 111 12.59 12.59 3.47
C THR A 111 11.26 11.90 3.14
N ALA A 112 11.28 10.58 2.87
CA ALA A 112 10.07 9.82 2.62
C ALA A 112 9.12 9.83 3.83
N SER A 113 9.66 9.70 5.05
CA SER A 113 8.89 9.76 6.29
C SER A 113 8.25 11.14 6.48
N TRP A 114 8.98 12.21 6.19
CA TRP A 114 8.46 13.57 6.25
C TRP A 114 7.34 13.82 5.23
N VAL A 115 7.53 13.40 3.97
CA VAL A 115 6.50 13.50 2.92
C VAL A 115 5.26 12.68 3.31
N GLY A 116 5.45 11.44 3.75
CA GLY A 116 4.38 10.56 4.23
C GLY A 116 3.63 11.14 5.42
N ALA A 117 4.32 11.68 6.42
CA ALA A 117 3.73 12.34 7.57
C ALA A 117 2.92 13.59 7.17
N ARG A 118 3.44 14.40 6.24
CA ARG A 118 2.72 15.55 5.68
C ARG A 118 1.45 15.11 4.93
N TYR A 119 1.51 14.02 4.15
CA TYR A 119 0.34 13.45 3.49
C TYR A 119 -0.71 13.00 4.52
N VAL A 120 -0.29 12.25 5.55
CA VAL A 120 -1.16 11.77 6.62
C VAL A 120 -1.83 12.94 7.34
N TYR A 121 -1.07 13.98 7.67
CA TYR A 121 -1.58 15.18 8.32
C TYR A 121 -2.64 15.87 7.45
N ARG A 122 -2.33 16.15 6.18
CA ARG A 122 -3.25 16.84 5.25
C ARG A 122 -4.52 16.02 4.99
N SER A 123 -4.36 14.73 4.73
CA SER A 123 -5.48 13.81 4.52
C SER A 123 -6.37 13.74 5.76
N THR A 124 -5.78 13.59 6.94
CA THR A 124 -6.51 13.55 8.21
C THR A 124 -7.29 14.82 8.48
N MET A 125 -6.70 15.99 8.22
CA MET A 125 -7.35 17.28 8.37
C MET A 125 -8.49 17.46 7.36
N SER A 126 -8.27 17.10 6.10
CA SER A 126 -9.32 17.11 5.06
C SER A 126 -10.50 16.24 5.46
N THR A 127 -10.26 14.99 5.87
CA THR A 127 -11.33 14.09 6.35
C THR A 127 -12.04 14.62 7.59
N ARG A 128 -11.34 15.33 8.50
CA ARG A 128 -11.99 15.98 9.66
C ARG A 128 -12.92 17.11 9.22
N ALA A 129 -12.48 17.95 8.29
CA ALA A 129 -13.29 19.03 7.75
C ALA A 129 -14.53 18.48 7.03
N THR A 130 -14.36 17.49 6.14
CA THR A 130 -15.48 16.81 5.46
C THR A 130 -16.46 16.19 6.47
N ALA A 131 -15.95 15.49 7.49
CA ALA A 131 -16.78 14.91 8.53
C ALA A 131 -17.58 15.94 9.33
N ALA A 132 -16.96 17.07 9.68
CA ALA A 132 -17.64 18.15 10.39
C ALA A 132 -18.73 18.80 9.53
N ALA A 133 -18.46 19.01 8.24
CA ALA A 133 -19.44 19.53 7.29
C ALA A 133 -20.67 18.60 7.18
N PHE A 134 -20.45 17.30 6.95
CA PHE A 134 -21.56 16.34 6.91
C PHE A 134 -22.25 16.18 8.26
N ALA A 135 -21.53 16.29 9.38
CA ALA A 135 -22.15 16.21 10.70
C ALA A 135 -23.15 17.36 10.96
N ALA A 136 -22.99 18.52 10.31
CA ALA A 136 -23.90 19.65 10.42
C ALA A 136 -25.17 19.49 9.56
N VAL A 137 -25.10 18.74 8.45
CA VAL A 137 -26.19 18.61 7.47
C VAL A 137 -26.84 17.22 7.43
N THR A 138 -26.49 16.34 8.38
CA THR A 138 -27.05 14.98 8.45
C THR A 138 -27.64 14.67 9.81
N THR A 139 -28.74 13.93 9.83
CA THR A 139 -29.40 13.48 11.07
C THR A 139 -29.07 12.01 11.36
N PRO A 140 -28.87 11.61 12.64
CA PRO A 140 -28.67 10.20 12.97
C PRO A 140 -29.93 9.39 12.66
N GLY A 141 -29.76 8.15 12.23
CA GLY A 141 -30.85 7.22 11.98
C GLY A 141 -30.40 5.76 12.02
N GLU A 142 -31.38 4.86 11.90
CA GLU A 142 -31.15 3.44 11.77
C GLU A 142 -31.92 2.91 10.57
N ILE A 143 -31.21 2.26 9.65
CA ILE A 143 -31.78 1.73 8.40
C ILE A 143 -31.26 0.31 8.21
N ALA A 144 -32.17 -0.65 8.02
CA ALA A 144 -31.86 -2.06 7.84
C ALA A 144 -30.91 -2.66 8.92
N GLY A 145 -30.99 -2.18 10.17
CA GLY A 145 -30.13 -2.61 11.28
C GLY A 145 -28.74 -1.96 11.31
N HIS A 146 -28.49 -0.95 10.47
CA HIS A 146 -27.26 -0.18 10.45
C HIS A 146 -27.46 1.23 11.01
N ARG A 147 -26.57 1.66 11.90
CA ARG A 147 -26.47 3.06 12.32
C ARG A 147 -25.92 3.89 11.16
N VAL A 148 -26.72 4.85 10.71
CA VAL A 148 -26.42 5.72 9.57
C VAL A 148 -26.62 7.18 9.94
N ARG A 149 -26.12 8.08 9.08
CA ARG A 149 -26.47 9.49 9.07
C ARG A 149 -27.18 9.82 7.77
N VAL A 150 -28.39 10.35 7.87
CA VAL A 150 -29.26 10.66 6.72
C VAL A 150 -29.00 12.09 6.26
N LEU A 151 -28.59 12.24 5.00
CA LEU A 151 -28.43 13.51 4.31
C LEU A 151 -29.75 13.91 3.63
N ASP A 152 -30.20 15.13 3.86
CA ASP A 152 -31.33 15.72 3.14
C ASP A 152 -30.93 16.17 1.74
N ASP A 153 -30.71 15.20 0.85
CA ASP A 153 -30.36 15.42 -0.55
C ASP A 153 -31.10 14.41 -1.42
N ALA A 154 -31.62 14.86 -2.56
CA ALA A 154 -32.31 14.05 -3.55
C ALA A 154 -31.34 13.23 -4.42
N THR A 155 -30.07 13.64 -4.49
CA THR A 155 -29.00 12.92 -5.20
C THR A 155 -28.73 11.61 -4.46
N PRO A 156 -28.91 10.43 -5.09
CA PRO A 156 -28.78 9.15 -4.42
C PRO A 156 -27.31 8.81 -4.19
N VAL A 157 -26.85 8.99 -2.95
CA VAL A 157 -25.47 8.75 -2.54
C VAL A 157 -25.42 7.94 -1.24
N VAL A 158 -24.48 7.01 -1.20
CA VAL A 158 -24.17 6.19 -0.02
C VAL A 158 -22.66 6.06 0.07
N PHE A 159 -22.07 6.36 1.23
CA PHE A 159 -20.62 6.25 1.44
C PHE A 159 -20.26 6.18 2.93
N ALA A 160 -19.05 5.71 3.23
CA ALA A 160 -18.53 5.61 4.58
C ALA A 160 -17.43 6.66 4.88
N LEU A 161 -17.59 7.38 5.98
CA LEU A 161 -16.53 8.11 6.68
C LEU A 161 -15.97 7.28 7.84
N PRO A 162 -14.74 7.54 8.33
CA PRO A 162 -14.22 6.84 9.51
C PRO A 162 -15.23 6.80 10.66
N ARG A 163 -15.37 5.65 11.34
CA ARG A 163 -16.48 5.42 12.29
C ARG A 163 -16.62 6.49 13.39
N ARG A 164 -15.49 7.00 13.90
CA ARG A 164 -15.47 8.07 14.92
C ARG A 164 -15.83 9.46 14.37
N ARG A 165 -16.10 9.57 13.06
CA ARG A 165 -16.26 10.81 12.29
C ARG A 165 -17.49 10.82 11.39
N GLY A 166 -18.50 10.01 11.69
CA GLY A 166 -19.79 10.02 10.95
C GLY A 166 -20.29 8.65 10.55
N GLY A 167 -19.39 7.67 10.32
CA GLY A 167 -19.80 6.33 9.91
C GLY A 167 -20.42 6.33 8.52
N ILE A 168 -21.51 5.59 8.34
CA ILE A 168 -22.21 5.47 7.05
C ILE A 168 -23.09 6.70 6.85
N ILE A 169 -22.93 7.37 5.72
CA ILE A 169 -23.79 8.47 5.25
C ILE A 169 -24.64 7.95 4.09
N ILE A 170 -25.92 8.26 4.13
CA ILE A 170 -26.90 7.90 3.11
C ILE A 170 -27.83 9.08 2.84
N SER A 171 -28.10 9.39 1.58
CA SER A 171 -29.06 10.45 1.25
C SER A 171 -30.50 9.95 1.21
N ARG A 172 -31.47 10.87 1.40
CA ARG A 172 -32.89 10.56 1.18
C ARG A 172 -33.16 10.03 -0.22
N GLY A 173 -32.49 10.58 -1.24
CA GLY A 173 -32.55 10.06 -2.61
C GLY A 173 -32.17 8.58 -2.72
N ALA A 174 -31.12 8.14 -2.01
CA ALA A 174 -30.70 6.75 -2.03
C ALA A 174 -31.71 5.84 -1.31
N VAL A 175 -32.31 6.30 -0.20
CA VAL A 175 -33.37 5.55 0.50
C VAL A 175 -34.62 5.38 -0.35
N GLN A 176 -34.95 6.37 -1.18
CA GLN A 176 -36.12 6.31 -2.08
C GLN A 176 -35.84 5.49 -3.35
N LEU A 177 -34.60 5.48 -3.84
CA LEU A 177 -34.20 4.79 -5.06
C LEU A 177 -34.03 3.27 -4.88
N LEU A 178 -33.49 2.86 -3.73
CA LEU A 178 -33.14 1.47 -3.46
C LEU A 178 -34.27 0.74 -2.75
N ASP A 179 -34.58 -0.49 -3.19
CA ASP A 179 -35.48 -1.36 -2.44
C ASP A 179 -34.83 -1.88 -1.14
N GLY A 180 -35.59 -2.56 -0.29
CA GLY A 180 -35.10 -3.00 1.02
C GLY A 180 -33.91 -3.96 0.96
N VAL A 181 -33.80 -4.81 -0.07
CA VAL A 181 -32.72 -5.79 -0.20
C VAL A 181 -31.48 -5.13 -0.79
N GLU A 182 -31.66 -4.28 -1.80
CA GLU A 182 -30.62 -3.43 -2.38
C GLU A 182 -29.99 -2.49 -1.35
N LEU A 183 -30.83 -1.83 -0.56
CA LEU A 183 -30.42 -0.93 0.51
C LEU A 183 -29.59 -1.68 1.57
N ARG A 184 -30.05 -2.87 2.00
CA ARG A 184 -29.28 -3.71 2.92
C ARG A 184 -27.93 -4.14 2.31
N ALA A 185 -27.89 -4.47 1.03
CA ALA A 185 -26.65 -4.88 0.35
C ALA A 185 -25.61 -3.75 0.34
N VAL A 186 -26.01 -2.52 0.00
CA VAL A 186 -25.10 -1.35 0.00
C VAL A 186 -24.68 -0.98 1.43
N LEU A 187 -25.59 -1.06 2.40
CA LEU A 187 -25.22 -0.78 3.79
C LEU A 187 -24.25 -1.82 4.36
N GLU A 188 -24.37 -3.09 3.98
CA GLU A 188 -23.36 -4.11 4.33
C GLU A 188 -22.02 -3.86 3.65
N HIS A 189 -22.03 -3.35 2.41
CA HIS A 189 -20.83 -2.94 1.69
C HIS A 189 -20.11 -1.79 2.43
N GLU A 190 -20.81 -0.70 2.74
CA GLU A 190 -20.25 0.42 3.50
C GLU A 190 -19.81 0.02 4.92
N SER A 191 -20.61 -0.81 5.58
CA SER A 191 -20.27 -1.36 6.88
C SER A 191 -18.99 -2.20 6.83
N ALA A 192 -18.75 -2.92 5.72
CA ALA A 192 -17.52 -3.67 5.51
C ALA A 192 -16.29 -2.74 5.43
N HIS A 193 -16.37 -1.58 4.77
CA HIS A 193 -15.28 -0.58 4.79
C HIS A 193 -14.93 -0.12 6.20
N LEU A 194 -15.94 0.06 7.06
CA LEU A 194 -15.74 0.44 8.46
C LEU A 194 -15.16 -0.70 9.30
N ARG A 195 -15.73 -1.90 9.21
CA ARG A 195 -15.30 -3.09 9.97
C ARG A 195 -13.86 -3.47 9.63
N GLN A 196 -13.50 -3.41 8.35
CA GLN A 196 -12.18 -3.77 7.84
C GLN A 196 -11.19 -2.60 7.84
N ARG A 197 -11.61 -1.43 8.34
CA ARG A 197 -10.77 -0.22 8.45
C ARG A 197 -10.11 0.19 7.13
N HIS A 198 -10.82 0.06 6.00
CA HIS A 198 -10.29 0.37 4.67
C HIS A 198 -9.77 1.80 4.55
N HIS A 199 -10.37 2.75 5.28
CA HIS A 199 -9.88 4.14 5.37
C HIS A 199 -8.44 4.25 5.94
N LEU A 200 -8.07 3.41 6.91
CA LEU A 200 -6.69 3.40 7.43
C LEU A 200 -5.73 2.80 6.41
N ILE A 201 -6.14 1.72 5.73
CA ILE A 201 -5.32 1.10 4.68
C ILE A 201 -5.09 2.10 3.55
N ALA A 202 -6.14 2.78 3.07
CA ALA A 202 -6.04 3.82 2.05
C ALA A 202 -5.11 4.98 2.48
N LEU A 203 -5.18 5.40 3.76
CA LEU A 203 -4.29 6.41 4.32
C LEU A 203 -2.82 5.95 4.30
N VAL A 204 -2.53 4.71 4.70
CA VAL A 204 -1.17 4.15 4.69
C VAL A 204 -0.66 4.00 3.26
N VAL A 205 -1.48 3.48 2.35
CA VAL A 205 -1.14 3.33 0.92
C VAL A 205 -0.83 4.70 0.30
N GLY A 206 -1.65 5.71 0.57
CA GLY A 206 -1.42 7.08 0.08
C GLY A 206 -0.15 7.70 0.68
N ALA A 207 0.14 7.45 1.95
CA ALA A 207 1.35 7.93 2.62
C ALA A 207 2.63 7.29 2.05
N LEU A 208 2.58 5.99 1.72
CA LEU A 208 3.68 5.29 1.04
C LEU A 208 3.83 5.73 -0.41
N GLY A 209 2.72 5.97 -1.12
CA GLY A 209 2.75 6.44 -2.50
C GLY A 209 3.31 7.85 -2.64
N ALA A 210 3.01 8.77 -1.72
CA ALA A 210 3.41 10.17 -1.85
C ALA A 210 4.92 10.39 -2.16
N PRO A 211 5.87 9.69 -1.51
CA PRO A 211 7.29 9.78 -1.87
C PRO A 211 7.78 8.72 -2.89
N LEU A 212 7.03 7.65 -3.17
CA LEU A 212 7.56 6.45 -3.83
C LEU A 212 6.98 6.14 -5.23
N ARG A 213 6.09 6.98 -5.76
CA ARG A 213 5.46 6.78 -7.08
C ARG A 213 6.39 6.88 -8.29
N TRP A 214 7.68 7.23 -8.09
CA TRP A 214 8.69 7.15 -9.15
C TRP A 214 9.00 5.71 -9.58
N SER A 215 8.72 4.71 -8.73
CA SER A 215 8.92 3.29 -9.04
C SER A 215 7.65 2.70 -9.66
N PRO A 216 7.71 2.12 -10.88
CA PRO A 216 6.53 1.54 -11.53
C PRO A 216 5.84 0.45 -10.69
N LEU A 217 6.62 -0.38 -9.98
CA LEU A 217 6.11 -1.41 -9.08
C LEU A 217 5.29 -0.79 -7.94
N LEU A 218 5.84 0.21 -7.25
CA LEU A 218 5.18 0.82 -6.09
C LEU A 218 3.95 1.62 -6.53
N ASP A 219 4.04 2.32 -7.65
CA ASP A 219 2.91 3.01 -8.27
C ASP A 219 1.75 2.03 -8.59
N SER A 220 2.07 0.90 -9.22
CA SER A 220 1.08 -0.16 -9.51
C SER A 220 0.49 -0.78 -8.23
N ILE A 221 1.26 -0.92 -7.15
CA ILE A 221 0.74 -1.41 -5.87
C ILE A 221 -0.22 -0.38 -5.26
N VAL A 222 0.16 0.90 -5.26
CA VAL A 222 -0.65 1.99 -4.71
C VAL A 222 -1.99 2.09 -5.45
N GLU A 223 -2.00 1.87 -6.76
CA GLU A 223 -3.23 1.85 -7.57
C GLU A 223 -4.04 0.56 -7.39
N ALA A 224 -3.40 -0.58 -7.19
CA ALA A 224 -4.07 -1.86 -7.08
C ALA A 224 -4.72 -2.09 -5.69
N VAL A 225 -4.14 -1.59 -4.60
CA VAL A 225 -4.68 -1.87 -3.25
C VAL A 225 -6.13 -1.39 -3.07
N PRO A 226 -6.53 -0.15 -3.45
CA PRO A 226 -7.92 0.29 -3.35
C PRO A 226 -8.90 -0.67 -4.04
N HIS A 227 -8.51 -1.22 -5.18
CA HIS A 227 -9.31 -2.19 -5.91
C HIS A 227 -9.58 -3.47 -5.10
N TYR A 228 -8.57 -4.01 -4.40
CA TYR A 228 -8.79 -5.17 -3.53
C TYR A 228 -9.61 -4.83 -2.29
N LEU A 229 -9.56 -3.60 -1.77
CA LEU A 229 -10.44 -3.16 -0.70
C LEU A 229 -11.91 -3.17 -1.15
N GLU A 230 -12.19 -2.73 -2.37
CA GLU A 230 -13.53 -2.78 -2.98
C GLU A 230 -14.03 -4.22 -3.13
N ILE A 231 -13.20 -5.13 -3.68
CA ILE A 231 -13.55 -6.55 -3.80
C ILE A 231 -13.83 -7.18 -2.42
N ALA A 232 -13.05 -6.79 -1.40
CA ALA A 232 -13.26 -7.26 -0.02
C ALA A 232 -14.58 -6.74 0.59
N ALA A 233 -15.01 -5.54 0.26
CA ALA A 233 -16.29 -4.98 0.68
C ALA A 233 -17.47 -5.61 -0.09
N ASP A 234 -17.33 -5.79 -1.41
CA ASP A 234 -18.28 -6.51 -2.26
C ASP A 234 -18.50 -7.94 -1.78
N ASN A 235 -17.42 -8.68 -1.53
CA ASN A 235 -17.53 -10.02 -1.01
C ASN A 235 -18.30 -10.04 0.32
N ALA A 236 -18.05 -9.10 1.24
CA ALA A 236 -18.80 -9.05 2.49
C ALA A 236 -20.30 -8.83 2.27
N ALA A 237 -20.68 -7.90 1.39
CA ALA A 237 -22.09 -7.63 1.06
C ALA A 237 -22.76 -8.79 0.34
N ARG A 238 -22.07 -9.42 -0.62
CA ARG A 238 -22.57 -10.59 -1.37
C ARG A 238 -22.85 -11.79 -0.48
N HIS A 239 -21.99 -12.03 0.51
CA HIS A 239 -22.17 -13.12 1.47
C HIS A 239 -23.28 -12.82 2.48
N ALA A 240 -23.46 -11.55 2.87
CA ALA A 240 -24.47 -11.16 3.85
C ALA A 240 -25.88 -11.02 3.24
N VAL A 241 -25.98 -10.68 1.96
CA VAL A 241 -27.27 -10.39 1.29
C VAL A 241 -27.40 -11.22 0.01
N SER A 242 -26.93 -10.72 -1.13
CA SER A 242 -26.85 -11.47 -2.39
C SER A 242 -26.03 -10.70 -3.43
N THR A 243 -25.55 -11.41 -4.45
CA THR A 243 -24.86 -10.76 -5.59
C THR A 243 -25.79 -9.90 -6.45
N PRO A 244 -27.00 -10.36 -6.84
CA PRO A 244 -27.92 -9.55 -7.64
C PRO A 244 -28.32 -8.25 -6.93
N ALA A 245 -28.65 -8.29 -5.64
CA ALA A 245 -29.06 -7.09 -4.90
C ALA A 245 -27.95 -6.03 -4.86
N LEU A 246 -26.70 -6.43 -4.61
CA LEU A 246 -25.57 -5.51 -4.62
C LEU A 246 -25.34 -4.94 -6.02
N ALA A 247 -25.37 -5.78 -7.07
CA ALA A 247 -25.15 -5.34 -8.43
C ALA A 247 -26.21 -4.32 -8.89
N THR A 248 -27.50 -4.60 -8.64
CA THR A 248 -28.60 -3.68 -8.98
C THR A 248 -28.49 -2.38 -8.20
N ALA A 249 -28.17 -2.44 -6.91
CA ALA A 249 -28.00 -1.24 -6.10
C ALA A 249 -26.84 -0.36 -6.60
N LEU A 250 -25.70 -0.96 -6.94
CA LEU A 250 -24.55 -0.24 -7.51
C LEU A 250 -24.87 0.35 -8.90
N LEU A 251 -25.68 -0.33 -9.72
CA LEU A 251 -26.16 0.21 -11.00
C LEU A 251 -27.04 1.44 -10.80
N LYS A 252 -28.00 1.38 -9.86
CA LYS A 252 -28.87 2.51 -9.51
C LYS A 252 -28.10 3.71 -8.98
N LEU A 253 -27.11 3.49 -8.10
CA LEU A 253 -26.26 4.54 -7.53
C LEU A 253 -25.22 5.08 -8.54
N GLY A 254 -24.70 4.23 -9.42
CA GLY A 254 -23.62 4.55 -10.36
C GLY A 254 -23.94 5.67 -11.35
N GLY A 255 -25.23 5.98 -11.57
CA GLY A 255 -25.68 7.12 -12.36
C GLY A 255 -25.42 8.50 -11.73
N HIS A 256 -25.05 8.58 -10.44
CA HIS A 256 -25.09 9.82 -9.66
C HIS A 256 -23.79 10.12 -8.89
N ARG A 257 -22.62 9.90 -9.53
CA ARG A 257 -21.31 10.02 -8.89
C ARG A 257 -21.03 11.44 -8.36
N THR A 258 -20.73 11.54 -7.06
CA THR A 258 -20.16 12.74 -6.43
C THR A 258 -18.82 12.41 -5.78
N HIS A 259 -17.78 13.19 -6.07
CA HIS A 259 -16.46 13.00 -5.45
C HIS A 259 -16.41 13.72 -4.09
N VAL A 260 -16.29 12.95 -3.00
CA VAL A 260 -16.23 13.45 -1.62
C VAL A 260 -14.84 13.18 -1.06
N PRO A 261 -14.04 14.22 -0.73
CA PRO A 261 -12.70 14.03 -0.21
C PRO A 261 -12.68 13.19 1.07
N GLY A 262 -11.98 12.06 1.03
CA GLY A 262 -11.83 11.15 2.16
C GLY A 262 -12.98 10.15 2.36
N ALA A 263 -13.96 10.11 1.45
CA ALA A 263 -14.90 9.00 1.33
C ALA A 263 -14.27 7.86 0.52
N LEU A 264 -14.59 6.61 0.87
CA LEU A 264 -14.42 5.48 -0.04
C LEU A 264 -15.68 5.42 -0.90
N HIS A 265 -15.52 5.51 -2.22
CA HIS A 265 -16.63 5.57 -3.16
C HIS A 265 -17.01 4.19 -3.68
N ALA A 266 -18.25 3.80 -3.47
CA ALA A 266 -18.86 2.67 -4.13
C ALA A 266 -19.20 3.02 -5.59
N GLY A 267 -18.35 2.68 -6.56
CA GLY A 267 -18.82 2.43 -7.93
C GLY A 267 -18.01 3.03 -9.09
N GLY A 268 -17.21 2.18 -9.74
CA GLY A 268 -16.68 2.37 -11.11
C GLY A 268 -17.42 1.48 -12.14
N PRO A 269 -17.45 1.81 -13.46
CA PRO A 269 -18.12 1.01 -14.48
C PRO A 269 -17.48 -0.38 -14.69
N ASP A 270 -16.15 -0.46 -14.55
CA ASP A 270 -15.38 -1.72 -14.62
C ASP A 270 -15.77 -2.73 -13.53
N ARG A 271 -16.47 -2.29 -12.47
CA ARG A 271 -16.85 -3.11 -11.32
C ARG A 271 -17.96 -4.10 -11.65
N ILE A 272 -18.88 -3.74 -12.54
CA ILE A 272 -20.03 -4.59 -12.91
C ILE A 272 -19.53 -5.84 -13.65
N GLY A 273 -18.55 -5.67 -14.56
CA GLY A 273 -17.94 -6.80 -15.27
C GLY A 273 -17.23 -7.77 -14.33
N GLN A 274 -16.62 -7.28 -13.24
CA GLN A 274 -15.98 -8.14 -12.24
C GLN A 274 -16.95 -8.79 -11.25
N LEU A 275 -18.07 -8.15 -10.90
CA LEU A 275 -19.10 -8.77 -10.06
C LEU A 275 -19.80 -9.94 -10.76
N VAL A 276 -19.98 -9.83 -12.09
CA VAL A 276 -20.72 -10.79 -12.91
C VAL A 276 -19.81 -11.86 -13.51
N ALA A 277 -18.51 -11.60 -13.65
CA ALA A 277 -17.56 -12.61 -14.12
C ALA A 277 -17.48 -13.79 -13.14
N VAL A 278 -18.03 -14.95 -13.56
CA VAL A 278 -17.73 -16.24 -12.94
C VAL A 278 -16.21 -16.44 -13.03
N ALA A 279 -15.59 -16.79 -11.91
CA ALA A 279 -14.15 -17.00 -11.81
C ALA A 279 -13.71 -18.29 -12.54
N ASP A 280 -13.87 -18.33 -13.85
CA ASP A 280 -13.45 -19.45 -14.69
C ASP A 280 -11.94 -19.39 -14.93
N GLY A 281 -11.21 -20.20 -14.17
CA GLY A 281 -9.78 -20.46 -14.37
C GLY A 281 -9.01 -20.58 -13.06
N SER A 282 -9.22 -21.68 -12.32
CA SER A 282 -8.63 -21.91 -10.98
C SER A 282 -7.10 -21.83 -10.91
N ARG A 283 -6.38 -21.92 -12.04
CA ARG A 283 -4.90 -21.82 -12.11
C ARG A 283 -4.36 -20.51 -12.67
N ARG A 284 -5.20 -19.63 -13.22
CA ARG A 284 -4.74 -18.36 -13.81
C ARG A 284 -4.20 -17.45 -12.71
N GLY A 285 -2.96 -16.99 -12.84
CA GLY A 285 -2.31 -16.09 -11.88
C GLY A 285 -1.57 -16.73 -10.72
N ALA A 286 -1.59 -18.06 -10.55
CA ALA A 286 -0.86 -18.73 -9.47
C ALA A 286 0.66 -18.60 -9.60
N VAL A 287 1.21 -18.86 -10.80
CA VAL A 287 2.64 -18.72 -11.11
C VAL A 287 3.17 -17.30 -10.85
N PRO A 288 2.58 -16.21 -11.38
CA PRO A 288 3.06 -14.86 -11.09
C PRO A 288 2.90 -14.49 -9.61
N THR A 289 1.88 -15.00 -8.91
CA THR A 289 1.75 -14.80 -7.45
C THR A 289 2.90 -15.48 -6.70
N ALA A 290 3.22 -16.73 -7.05
CA ALA A 290 4.36 -17.45 -6.46
C ALA A 290 5.69 -16.75 -6.76
N ALA A 291 5.86 -16.18 -7.97
CA ALA A 291 7.04 -15.40 -8.32
C ALA A 291 7.17 -14.12 -7.46
N ILE A 292 6.06 -13.41 -7.20
CA ILE A 292 6.05 -12.26 -6.28
C ILE A 292 6.45 -12.70 -4.87
N VAL A 293 5.88 -13.79 -4.35
CA VAL A 293 6.22 -14.32 -3.02
C VAL A 293 7.69 -14.74 -2.94
N ALA A 294 8.21 -15.45 -3.94
CA ALA A 294 9.61 -15.85 -3.99
C ALA A 294 10.55 -14.64 -4.01
N PHE A 295 10.20 -13.61 -4.79
CA PHE A 295 10.95 -12.36 -4.82
C PHE A 295 10.89 -11.61 -3.49
N MET A 296 9.76 -11.62 -2.78
CA MET A 296 9.64 -11.07 -1.43
C MET A 296 10.56 -11.80 -0.44
N VAL A 297 10.60 -13.13 -0.47
CA VAL A 297 11.50 -13.93 0.37
C VAL A 297 12.96 -13.60 0.06
N PHE A 298 13.32 -13.57 -1.23
CA PHE A 298 14.66 -13.14 -1.66
C PHE A 298 15.01 -11.73 -1.13
N SER A 299 14.09 -10.79 -1.27
CA SER A 299 14.25 -9.40 -0.79
C SER A 299 14.45 -9.35 0.72
N ALA A 300 13.67 -10.11 1.48
CA ALA A 300 13.77 -10.20 2.94
C ALA A 300 15.12 -10.78 3.37
N LEU A 301 15.58 -11.86 2.72
CA LEU A 301 16.85 -12.51 3.04
C LEU A 301 18.05 -11.60 2.73
N VAL A 302 18.06 -10.94 1.57
CA VAL A 302 19.11 -9.97 1.21
C VAL A 302 19.14 -8.79 2.18
N THR A 303 17.97 -8.25 2.51
CA THR A 303 17.87 -7.11 3.43
C THR A 303 18.33 -7.49 4.84
N ALA A 304 17.89 -8.65 5.34
CA ALA A 304 18.25 -9.15 6.66
C ALA A 304 19.75 -9.45 6.76
N SER A 305 20.35 -10.08 5.74
CA SER A 305 21.79 -10.37 5.76
C SER A 305 22.63 -9.10 5.80
N ILE A 306 22.27 -8.09 5.01
CA ILE A 306 22.97 -6.80 4.99
C ILE A 306 22.88 -6.12 6.36
N TYR A 307 21.68 -5.89 6.88
CA TYR A 307 21.54 -5.15 8.13
C TYR A 307 22.02 -5.92 9.36
N ALA A 308 21.90 -7.25 9.40
CA ALA A 308 22.45 -8.06 10.48
C ALA A 308 23.97 -7.94 10.56
N SER A 309 24.66 -7.99 9.42
CA SER A 309 26.11 -7.77 9.32
C SER A 309 26.54 -6.42 9.90
N TYR A 310 25.83 -5.34 9.54
CA TYR A 310 26.10 -4.01 10.08
C TYR A 310 25.82 -3.90 11.58
N LEU A 311 24.73 -4.50 12.06
CA LEU A 311 24.36 -4.48 13.48
C LEU A 311 25.40 -5.22 14.35
N MET A 312 25.87 -6.37 13.87
CA MET A 312 26.93 -7.14 14.55
C MET A 312 28.24 -6.36 14.64
N ALA A 313 28.66 -5.73 13.54
CA ALA A 313 29.87 -4.91 13.50
C ALA A 313 29.76 -3.67 14.39
N ALA A 314 28.61 -2.98 14.41
CA ALA A 314 28.39 -1.83 15.28
C ALA A 314 28.53 -2.22 16.76
N ASN A 315 27.95 -3.35 17.17
CA ASN A 315 28.07 -3.85 18.54
C ASN A 315 29.51 -4.23 18.91
N ALA A 316 30.30 -4.70 17.96
CA ALA A 316 31.71 -5.03 18.17
C ALA A 316 32.60 -3.78 18.24
N CYS A 317 32.30 -2.73 17.46
CA CYS A 317 33.09 -1.49 17.44
C CYS A 317 32.81 -0.54 18.63
N ILE A 318 31.67 -0.68 19.31
CA ILE A 318 31.30 0.15 20.48
C ILE A 318 31.93 -0.39 21.78
N ARG A 319 32.36 -1.66 21.79
CA ARG A 319 33.05 -2.30 22.93
C ARG A 319 34.55 -2.12 22.83
#